data_AF-A0A4S3TPL2-F1
#
_entry.id   AF-A0A4S3TPL2-F1
#
_cell.length_a   1.000
_cell.length_b   1.000
_cell.length_c   1.000
_cell.angle_alpha   90.00
_cell.angle_beta   90.00
_cell.angle_gamma   90.00
#
_symmetry.space_group_name_H-M   'P 1'
#
loop_
_entity.id
_entity.type
_entity.pdbx_description
1 polymer ?
#
loop_
_entity_poly.entity_id
_entity_poly.type
_entity_poly.pdbx_seq_one_letter_code
_entity_poly.pdbx_strand_id
1 'polypeptide(L)'
;MSVIRQPGMLGRTTRRRLVGVTAALTAAAIETLAVGLWFWLMVDARTTSTALVGLGILFCGAVLRTGVFGVTISDVSDLIQPRRLGAALALTGGWIVWLFLAEVIGGIRGIVIATLVLVGLLTGQLALERRAFHLRPGLFTAHPVLSLLVPAALLGLGASALLAATWLVDWAIVSPPLSLEITTVVIRIEAIQIGLLLFGCCAFLAHQRRLQRFLDR
;
A
#
# COMPACT_ATOMS: atom_id res chain seq x y z
N MET A 1 24.21 46.83 8.98
CA MET A 1 24.00 45.47 8.41
C MET A 1 23.12 44.68 9.35
N SER A 2 21.82 44.56 9.05
CA SER A 2 20.87 43.82 9.89
C SER A 2 20.66 42.42 9.30
N VAL A 3 21.18 41.41 9.98
CA VAL A 3 21.00 40.00 9.63
C VAL A 3 19.76 39.50 10.36
N ILE A 4 18.62 39.47 9.67
CA ILE A 4 17.38 38.88 10.16
C ILE A 4 17.57 37.36 10.21
N ARG A 5 17.95 36.83 11.38
CA ARG A 5 17.86 35.40 11.66
C ARG A 5 16.39 35.04 11.79
N GLN A 6 15.81 34.35 10.80
CA GLN A 6 14.49 33.73 10.90
C GLN A 6 14.60 32.41 11.68
N PRO A 7 14.24 32.34 12.97
CA PRO A 7 14.41 31.13 13.78
C PRO A 7 13.28 30.11 13.55
N GLY A 8 12.23 30.48 12.80
CA GLY A 8 11.03 29.67 12.61
C GLY A 8 11.01 28.73 11.39
N MET A 9 11.98 28.84 10.48
CA MET A 9 11.97 28.06 9.22
C MET A 9 12.40 26.60 9.42
N LEU A 10 13.38 26.34 10.29
CA LEU A 10 13.90 24.98 10.57
C LEU A 10 12.89 24.09 11.32
N GLY A 11 12.05 24.67 12.18
CA GLY A 11 11.01 23.92 12.90
C GLY A 11 9.85 23.48 11.99
N ARG A 12 9.50 24.32 11.01
CA ARG A 12 8.34 24.09 10.12
C ARG A 12 8.62 22.99 9.09
N THR A 13 9.83 22.92 8.55
CA THR A 13 10.27 21.86 7.63
C THR A 13 10.36 20.51 8.34
N THR A 14 10.88 20.49 9.57
CA THR A 14 11.03 19.26 10.37
C THR A 14 9.67 18.71 10.78
N ARG A 15 8.74 19.57 11.23
CA ARG A 15 7.36 19.18 11.55
C ARG A 15 6.61 18.63 10.34
N ARG A 16 6.73 19.27 9.17
CA ARG A 16 6.10 18.77 7.92
C ARG A 16 6.64 17.41 7.50
N ARG A 17 7.96 17.19 7.59
CA ARG A 17 8.57 15.89 7.30
C ARG A 17 8.07 14.81 8.24
N LEU A 18 7.97 15.11 9.54
CA LEU A 18 7.53 14.15 10.55
C LEU A 18 6.07 13.74 10.33
N VAL A 19 5.18 14.71 10.06
CA VAL A 19 3.77 14.42 9.69
C VAL A 19 3.66 13.63 8.39
N GLY A 20 4.49 13.94 7.39
CA GLY A 20 4.52 13.19 6.14
C GLY A 20 4.95 11.73 6.30
N VAL A 21 5.97 11.49 7.14
CA VAL A 21 6.48 10.15 7.43
C VAL A 21 5.46 9.35 8.25
N THR A 22 4.84 9.94 9.27
CA THR A 22 3.81 9.24 10.05
C THR A 22 2.60 8.91 9.21
N ALA A 23 2.15 9.81 8.33
CA ALA A 23 1.07 9.55 7.38
C ALA A 23 1.40 8.45 6.37
N ALA A 24 2.64 8.42 5.87
CA ALA A 24 3.10 7.36 4.97
C ALA A 24 3.12 6.00 5.69
N LEU A 25 3.59 5.99 6.94
CA LEU A 25 3.65 4.80 7.78
C LEU A 25 2.26 4.26 8.10
N THR A 26 1.32 5.12 8.48
CA THR A 26 -0.06 4.71 8.79
C THR A 26 -0.77 4.20 7.53
N ALA A 27 -0.62 4.89 6.39
CA ALA A 27 -1.17 4.42 5.12
C ALA A 27 -0.60 3.06 4.70
N ALA A 28 0.71 2.86 4.86
CA ALA A 28 1.36 1.59 4.58
C ALA A 28 0.89 0.48 5.53
N ALA A 29 0.77 0.77 6.83
CA ALA A 29 0.28 -0.18 7.82
C ALA A 29 -1.15 -0.62 7.50
N ILE A 30 -2.05 0.33 7.20
CA ILE A 30 -3.45 0.03 6.81
C ILE A 30 -3.48 -0.87 5.58
N GLU A 31 -2.71 -0.55 4.54
CA GLU A 31 -2.67 -1.33 3.31
C GLU A 31 -2.06 -2.73 3.52
N THR A 32 -1.00 -2.82 4.31
CA THR A 32 -0.35 -4.09 4.67
C THR A 32 -1.30 -4.98 5.46
N LEU A 33 -2.01 -4.43 6.44
CA LEU A 33 -3.00 -5.16 7.22
C LEU A 33 -4.18 -5.60 6.35
N ALA A 34 -4.71 -4.72 5.51
CA ALA A 34 -5.83 -5.05 4.63
C ALA A 34 -5.48 -6.17 3.65
N VAL A 35 -4.33 -6.07 2.98
CA VAL A 35 -3.86 -7.10 2.04
C VAL A 35 -3.50 -8.38 2.80
N GLY A 36 -2.82 -8.29 3.94
CA GLY A 36 -2.45 -9.46 4.75
C GLY A 36 -3.65 -10.24 5.26
N LEU A 37 -4.64 -9.55 5.85
CA LEU A 37 -5.89 -10.16 6.29
C LEU A 37 -6.65 -10.80 5.13
N TRP A 38 -6.69 -10.13 3.98
CA TRP A 38 -7.33 -10.67 2.79
C TRP A 38 -6.64 -11.95 2.29
N PHE A 39 -5.30 -11.94 2.18
CA PHE A 39 -4.53 -13.13 1.79
C PHE A 39 -4.73 -14.27 2.77
N TRP A 40 -4.71 -13.99 4.08
CA TRP A 40 -4.90 -15.00 5.10
C TRP A 40 -6.28 -15.66 4.99
N LEU A 41 -7.34 -14.88 4.77
CA LEU A 41 -8.70 -15.41 4.53
C LEU A 41 -8.79 -16.27 3.27
N MET A 42 -8.09 -15.88 2.21
CA MET A 42 -8.11 -16.58 0.92
C MET A 42 -7.36 -17.92 0.94
N VAL A 43 -6.32 -18.04 1.78
CA VAL A 43 -5.55 -19.28 1.92
C VAL A 43 -6.37 -20.35 2.65
N ASP A 44 -7.10 -19.98 3.70
CA ASP A 44 -7.68 -20.95 4.64
C ASP A 44 -9.11 -21.40 4.26
N ALA A 45 -9.91 -20.53 3.65
CA ALA A 45 -11.29 -20.86 3.27
C ALA A 45 -11.71 -20.19 1.97
N ARG A 46 -11.83 -20.98 0.90
CA ARG A 46 -12.32 -20.54 -0.42
C ARG A 46 -13.85 -20.63 -0.49
N THR A 47 -14.56 -19.78 0.25
CA THR A 47 -16.02 -19.69 0.20
C THR A 47 -16.47 -18.33 -0.36
N THR A 48 -17.72 -18.25 -0.82
CA THR A 48 -18.32 -16.97 -1.23
C THR A 48 -18.38 -15.97 -0.08
N SER A 49 -18.61 -16.44 1.16
CA SER A 49 -18.63 -15.60 2.36
C SER A 49 -17.26 -14.98 2.65
N THR A 50 -16.19 -15.77 2.62
CA THR A 50 -14.83 -15.26 2.84
C THR A 50 -14.35 -14.34 1.72
N ALA A 51 -14.80 -14.54 0.48
CA ALA A 51 -14.58 -13.61 -0.62
C ALA A 51 -15.25 -12.25 -0.37
N LEU A 52 -16.50 -12.22 0.10
CA LEU A 52 -17.20 -10.99 0.45
C LEU A 52 -16.55 -10.26 1.63
N VAL A 53 -16.14 -10.99 2.67
CA VAL A 53 -15.42 -10.43 3.81
C VAL A 53 -14.08 -9.85 3.35
N GLY A 54 -13.33 -10.58 2.53
CA GLY A 54 -12.07 -10.11 1.94
C GLY A 54 -12.24 -8.83 1.12
N LEU A 55 -13.29 -8.76 0.28
CA LEU A 55 -13.64 -7.56 -0.47
C LEU A 55 -13.94 -6.37 0.46
N GLY A 56 -14.70 -6.60 1.53
CA GLY A 56 -15.01 -5.61 2.54
C GLY A 56 -13.77 -5.07 3.24
N ILE A 57 -12.82 -5.94 3.60
CA ILE A 57 -11.53 -5.57 4.21
C ILE A 57 -10.70 -4.71 3.27
N LEU A 58 -10.54 -5.12 2.00
CA LEU A 58 -9.82 -4.35 1.01
C LEU A 58 -10.46 -2.99 0.77
N PHE A 59 -11.79 -2.93 0.70
CA PHE A 59 -12.52 -1.68 0.51
C PHE A 59 -12.37 -0.75 1.72
N CYS A 60 -12.55 -1.26 2.94
CA CYS A 60 -12.35 -0.50 4.16
C CYS A 60 -10.92 0.03 4.27
N GLY A 61 -9.91 -0.81 4.00
CA GLY A 61 -8.51 -0.41 3.96
C GLY A 61 -8.23 0.68 2.93
N ALA A 62 -8.80 0.56 1.73
CA ALA A 62 -8.69 1.58 0.68
C ALA A 62 -9.32 2.91 1.12
N VAL A 63 -10.51 2.90 1.72
CA VAL A 63 -11.18 4.09 2.25
C VAL A 63 -10.36 4.73 3.36
N LEU A 64 -9.91 3.96 4.35
CA LEU A 64 -9.07 4.45 5.46
C LEU A 64 -7.78 5.08 4.94
N ARG A 65 -7.11 4.44 3.98
CA ARG A 65 -5.92 4.98 3.31
C ARG A 65 -6.24 6.33 2.65
N THR A 66 -7.33 6.44 1.89
CA THR A 66 -7.71 7.73 1.30
C THR A 66 -8.08 8.78 2.35
N GLY A 67 -8.62 8.37 3.50
CA GLY A 67 -8.86 9.22 4.67
C GLY A 67 -7.56 9.80 5.24
N VAL A 68 -6.54 8.97 5.49
CA VAL A 68 -5.21 9.40 5.96
C VAL A 68 -4.58 10.39 5.00
N PHE A 69 -4.62 10.13 3.70
CA PHE A 69 -4.15 11.07 2.68
C PHE A 69 -5.00 12.34 2.62
N GLY A 70 -6.30 12.24 2.87
CA GLY A 70 -7.20 13.39 2.90
C GLY A 70 -6.88 14.35 4.03
N VAL A 71 -6.83 13.85 5.26
CA VAL A 71 -6.53 14.64 6.46
C VAL A 71 -5.17 15.33 6.39
N THR A 72 -4.22 14.76 5.64
CA THR A 72 -2.86 15.30 5.54
C THR A 72 -2.68 16.35 4.43
N ILE A 73 -3.55 16.37 3.42
CA ILE A 73 -3.42 17.22 2.23
C ILE A 73 -4.57 18.23 2.10
N SER A 74 -5.76 17.99 2.68
CA SER A 74 -6.97 18.80 2.47
C SER A 74 -7.91 18.83 3.67
N ASP A 75 -8.94 19.68 3.63
CA ASP A 75 -9.97 19.75 4.67
C ASP A 75 -10.81 18.47 4.74
N VAL A 76 -11.18 18.09 5.97
CA VAL A 76 -11.88 16.84 6.32
C VAL A 76 -13.27 16.74 5.67
N SER A 77 -13.85 17.87 5.22
CA SER A 77 -15.15 17.91 4.54
C SER A 77 -15.17 17.18 3.19
N ASP A 78 -14.02 16.86 2.60
CA ASP A 78 -13.92 16.20 1.28
C ASP A 78 -13.84 14.66 1.33
N LEU A 79 -14.01 14.04 2.50
CA LEU A 79 -13.89 12.58 2.64
C LEU A 79 -14.95 11.79 1.85
N ILE A 80 -16.16 12.33 1.65
CA ILE A 80 -17.29 11.62 1.00
C ILE A 80 -17.42 12.00 -0.50
N GLN A 81 -16.38 12.55 -1.12
CA GLN A 81 -16.46 12.81 -2.56
C GLN A 81 -16.63 11.50 -3.36
N PRO A 82 -17.58 11.42 -4.30
CA PRO A 82 -17.84 10.20 -5.09
C PRO A 82 -16.62 9.74 -5.88
N ARG A 83 -15.72 10.68 -6.24
CA ARG A 83 -14.44 10.38 -6.89
C ARG A 83 -13.50 9.55 -6.02
N ARG A 84 -13.50 9.75 -4.69
CA ARG A 84 -12.68 8.97 -3.75
C ARG A 84 -13.19 7.54 -3.60
N LEU A 85 -14.51 7.38 -3.51
CA LEU A 85 -15.15 6.06 -3.51
C LEU A 85 -14.84 5.32 -4.82
N GLY A 86 -14.91 6.00 -5.96
CA GLY A 86 -14.51 5.44 -7.24
C GLY A 86 -13.04 5.00 -7.28
N ALA A 87 -12.12 5.79 -6.70
CA ALA A 87 -10.71 5.43 -6.60
C ALA A 87 -10.47 4.22 -5.68
N ALA A 88 -11.19 4.15 -4.56
CA ALA A 88 -11.14 3.00 -3.65
C ALA A 88 -11.67 1.73 -4.33
N LEU A 89 -12.80 1.82 -5.05
CA LEU A 89 -13.36 0.71 -5.84
C LEU A 89 -12.43 0.27 -6.98
N ALA A 90 -11.79 1.22 -7.66
CA ALA A 90 -10.81 0.90 -8.71
C ALA A 90 -9.59 0.18 -8.13
N LEU A 91 -9.13 0.60 -6.94
CA LEU A 91 -8.03 -0.05 -6.23
C LEU A 91 -8.40 -1.49 -5.85
N THR A 92 -9.55 -1.70 -5.21
CA THR A 92 -10.00 -3.04 -4.82
C THR A 92 -10.24 -3.94 -6.03
N GLY A 93 -10.88 -3.42 -7.08
CA GLY A 93 -11.03 -4.14 -8.35
C GLY A 93 -9.69 -4.52 -8.97
N GLY A 94 -8.70 -3.63 -8.89
CA GLY A 94 -7.35 -3.90 -9.38
C GLY A 94 -6.66 -5.05 -8.65
N TRP A 95 -6.81 -5.13 -7.32
CA TRP A 95 -6.31 -6.25 -6.52
C TRP A 95 -6.95 -7.59 -6.93
N ILE A 96 -8.27 -7.60 -7.16
CA ILE A 96 -9.00 -8.81 -7.56
C ILE A 96 -8.58 -9.25 -8.96
N VAL A 97 -8.54 -8.34 -9.93
CA VAL A 97 -8.11 -8.62 -11.30
C VAL A 97 -6.68 -9.16 -11.32
N TRP A 98 -5.80 -8.58 -10.50
CA TRP A 98 -4.43 -9.06 -10.34
C TRP A 98 -4.36 -10.51 -9.84
N LEU A 99 -5.02 -10.83 -8.72
CA LEU A 99 -5.02 -12.20 -8.20
C LEU A 99 -5.64 -13.19 -9.18
N PHE A 100 -6.79 -12.83 -9.76
CA PHE A 100 -7.48 -13.67 -10.74
C PHE A 100 -6.58 -13.98 -11.94
N LEU A 101 -5.89 -12.97 -12.47
CA LEU A 101 -4.99 -13.16 -13.61
C LEU A 101 -3.79 -14.05 -13.24
N ALA A 102 -3.25 -13.89 -12.02
CA ALA A 102 -2.19 -14.75 -11.54
C ALA A 102 -2.66 -16.21 -11.42
N GLU A 103 -3.88 -16.45 -10.94
CA GLU A 103 -4.44 -17.79 -10.73
C GLU A 103 -4.75 -18.48 -12.06
N VAL A 104 -5.37 -17.76 -13.01
CA VAL A 104 -5.71 -18.29 -14.34
C VAL A 104 -4.48 -18.72 -15.12
N ILE A 105 -3.40 -17.95 -15.06
CA ILE A 105 -2.17 -18.27 -15.81
C ILE A 105 -1.31 -19.28 -15.03
N GLY A 106 -1.26 -19.15 -13.70
CA GLY A 106 -0.49 -20.00 -12.82
C GLY A 106 1.03 -19.84 -12.91
N GLY A 107 1.72 -20.35 -11.88
CA GLY A 107 3.18 -20.40 -11.79
C GLY A 107 3.87 -19.03 -11.89
N ILE A 108 5.18 -19.06 -12.20
CA ILE A 108 6.00 -17.85 -12.28
C ILE A 108 5.52 -16.90 -13.38
N ARG A 109 5.08 -17.44 -14.53
CA ARG A 109 4.56 -16.64 -15.65
C ARG A 109 3.32 -15.84 -15.24
N GLY A 110 2.39 -16.47 -14.51
CA GLY A 110 1.21 -15.82 -13.98
C GLY A 110 1.56 -14.68 -13.04
N ILE A 111 2.48 -14.90 -12.10
CA ILE A 111 2.97 -13.85 -11.19
C ILE A 111 3.51 -12.66 -11.98
N VAL A 112 4.42 -12.88 -12.94
CA VAL A 112 5.04 -11.80 -13.74
C VAL A 112 3.99 -11.02 -14.53
N ILE A 113 3.12 -11.70 -15.27
CA ILE A 113 2.10 -11.05 -16.11
C ILE A 113 1.10 -10.29 -15.25
N ALA A 114 0.62 -10.90 -14.17
CA ALA A 114 -0.28 -10.26 -13.23
C ALA A 114 0.36 -9.00 -12.63
N THR A 115 1.61 -9.07 -12.18
CA THR A 115 2.32 -7.91 -11.62
C THR A 115 2.44 -6.77 -12.61
N LEU A 116 2.76 -7.04 -13.89
CA LEU A 116 2.79 -6.00 -14.92
C LEU A 116 1.42 -5.33 -15.09
N VAL A 117 0.34 -6.12 -15.10
CA VAL A 117 -1.03 -5.61 -15.17
C VAL A 117 -1.38 -4.77 -13.93
N LEU A 118 -1.02 -5.24 -12.73
CA LEU A 118 -1.23 -4.51 -11.48
C LEU A 118 -0.50 -3.16 -11.49
N VAL A 119 0.76 -3.13 -11.94
CA VAL A 119 1.52 -1.87 -12.08
C VAL A 119 0.82 -0.92 -13.05
N GLY A 120 0.30 -1.43 -14.16
CA GLY A 120 -0.50 -0.65 -15.12
C GLY A 120 -1.77 -0.07 -14.48
N LEU A 121 -2.55 -0.90 -13.78
CA LEU A 121 -3.78 -0.50 -13.09
C LEU A 121 -3.50 0.55 -11.99
N LEU A 122 -2.49 0.33 -11.17
CA LEU A 122 -2.06 1.27 -10.13
C LEU A 122 -1.57 2.60 -10.74
N THR A 123 -0.83 2.55 -11.84
CA THR A 123 -0.37 3.76 -12.54
C THR A 123 -1.56 4.56 -13.09
N GLY A 124 -2.53 3.87 -13.69
CA GLY A 124 -3.77 4.47 -14.18
C GLY A 124 -4.60 5.10 -13.03
N GLN A 125 -4.73 4.38 -11.92
CA GLN A 125 -5.42 4.84 -10.72
C GLN A 125 -4.78 6.11 -10.15
N LEU A 126 -3.46 6.15 -10.01
CA LEU A 126 -2.71 7.33 -9.57
C LEU A 126 -2.83 8.50 -10.56
N ALA A 127 -2.85 8.23 -11.86
CA ALA A 127 -3.06 9.25 -12.89
C ALA A 127 -4.47 9.85 -12.80
N LEU A 128 -5.49 9.03 -12.56
CA LEU A 128 -6.88 9.47 -12.38
C LEU A 128 -7.04 10.32 -11.13
N GLU A 129 -6.47 9.91 -10.00
CA GLU A 129 -6.46 10.73 -8.78
C GLU A 129 -5.79 12.08 -9.05
N ARG A 130 -4.63 12.09 -9.71
CA ARG A 130 -3.93 13.34 -10.03
C ARG A 130 -4.80 14.30 -10.85
N ARG A 131 -5.54 13.78 -11.83
CA ARG A 131 -6.49 14.56 -12.64
C ARG A 131 -7.68 15.05 -11.80
N ALA A 132 -8.27 14.18 -10.99
CA ALA A 132 -9.44 14.48 -10.17
C ALA A 132 -9.17 15.63 -9.18
N PHE A 133 -7.99 15.63 -8.54
CA PHE A 133 -7.57 16.63 -7.56
C PHE A 133 -6.94 17.89 -8.19
N HIS A 134 -7.00 18.06 -9.51
CA HIS A 134 -6.47 19.24 -10.22
C HIS A 134 -5.03 19.61 -9.79
N LEU A 135 -4.22 18.59 -9.49
CA LEU A 135 -2.87 18.79 -8.97
C LEU A 135 -1.99 19.34 -10.09
N ARG A 136 -1.89 20.68 -10.15
CA ARG A 136 -1.03 21.40 -11.12
C ARG A 136 0.34 20.73 -11.18
N PRO A 137 0.85 20.36 -12.36
CA PRO A 137 2.23 19.89 -12.49
C PRO A 137 3.15 21.00 -11.95
N GLY A 138 3.97 20.67 -10.94
CA GLY A 138 4.99 21.60 -10.49
C GLY A 138 5.98 21.83 -11.63
N LEU A 139 6.35 23.10 -11.84
CA LEU A 139 7.27 23.57 -12.89
C LEU A 139 8.63 22.83 -12.94
N PHE A 140 8.98 22.06 -11.91
CA PHE A 140 10.27 21.36 -11.77
C PHE A 140 10.23 19.83 -11.96
N THR A 141 9.11 19.25 -12.40
CA THR A 141 9.05 17.79 -12.61
C THR A 141 9.37 17.40 -14.05
N ALA A 142 10.65 17.13 -14.34
CA ALA A 142 11.15 16.74 -15.66
C ALA A 142 10.46 15.48 -16.25
N HIS A 143 9.93 14.57 -15.41
CA HIS A 143 9.28 13.33 -15.88
C HIS A 143 7.99 12.98 -15.10
N PRO A 144 6.81 13.45 -15.54
CA PRO A 144 5.54 13.22 -14.84
C PRO A 144 5.14 11.74 -14.80
N VAL A 145 5.50 10.95 -15.82
CA VAL A 145 5.16 9.52 -15.93
C VAL A 145 5.94 8.68 -14.92
N LEU A 146 7.26 8.87 -14.85
CA LEU A 146 8.15 8.20 -13.89
C LEU A 146 7.68 8.40 -12.44
N SER A 147 7.18 9.60 -12.14
CA SER A 147 6.65 9.89 -10.81
C SER A 147 5.46 8.98 -10.44
N LEU A 148 4.60 8.61 -11.39
CA LEU A 148 3.45 7.74 -11.14
C LEU A 148 3.83 6.27 -11.18
N LEU A 149 4.74 5.91 -12.09
CA LEU A 149 5.20 4.54 -12.30
C LEU A 149 5.97 4.00 -11.10
N VAL A 150 6.86 4.80 -10.50
CA VAL A 150 7.72 4.36 -9.39
C VAL A 150 6.95 3.82 -8.18
N PRO A 151 5.96 4.53 -7.59
CA PRO A 151 5.19 4.00 -6.48
C PRO A 151 4.30 2.81 -6.89
N ALA A 152 3.76 2.81 -8.11
CA ALA A 152 2.99 1.68 -8.64
C ALA A 152 3.87 0.42 -8.78
N ALA A 153 5.09 0.57 -9.29
CA ALA A 153 6.07 -0.50 -9.42
C ALA A 153 6.50 -1.04 -8.05
N LEU A 154 6.73 -0.17 -7.06
CA LEU A 154 7.05 -0.59 -5.69
C LEU A 154 5.92 -1.45 -5.09
N LEU A 155 4.66 -0.98 -5.19
CA LEU A 155 3.52 -1.75 -4.70
C LEU A 155 3.35 -3.07 -5.45
N GLY A 156 3.49 -3.05 -6.78
CA GLY A 156 3.41 -4.26 -7.60
C GLY A 156 4.50 -5.28 -7.28
N LEU A 157 5.74 -4.82 -7.05
CA LEU A 157 6.86 -5.68 -6.65
C LEU A 157 6.61 -6.29 -5.26
N GLY A 158 6.18 -5.49 -4.30
CA GLY A 158 5.82 -5.98 -2.97
C GLY A 158 4.70 -7.02 -3.03
N ALA A 159 3.65 -6.76 -3.80
CA ALA A 159 2.53 -7.68 -4.01
C ALA A 159 2.98 -8.98 -4.68
N SER A 160 3.86 -8.90 -5.69
CA SER A 160 4.43 -10.06 -6.37
C SER A 160 5.26 -10.94 -5.43
N ALA A 161 6.02 -10.31 -4.53
CA ALA A 161 6.85 -11.01 -3.57
C ALA A 161 6.00 -11.69 -2.50
N LEU A 162 4.93 -11.02 -2.03
CA LEU A 162 3.93 -11.63 -1.16
C LEU A 162 3.28 -12.84 -1.83
N LEU A 163 2.84 -12.70 -3.08
CA LEU A 163 2.21 -13.78 -3.83
C LEU A 163 3.17 -14.96 -4.04
N ALA A 164 4.41 -14.68 -4.45
CA ALA A 164 5.46 -15.69 -4.61
C ALA A 164 5.76 -16.41 -3.29
N ALA A 165 5.82 -15.68 -2.17
CA ALA A 165 6.01 -16.27 -0.85
C ALA A 165 4.86 -17.21 -0.46
N THR A 166 3.62 -16.91 -0.87
CA THR A 166 2.46 -17.77 -0.58
C THR A 166 2.32 -18.96 -1.52
N TRP A 167 2.77 -18.87 -2.78
CA TRP A 167 2.49 -19.88 -3.81
C TRP A 167 3.68 -20.77 -4.16
N LEU A 168 4.91 -20.29 -3.93
CA LEU A 168 6.13 -20.97 -4.36
C LEU A 168 6.99 -21.44 -3.19
N VAL A 169 6.69 -21.00 -1.96
CA VAL A 169 7.53 -21.21 -0.80
C VAL A 169 6.74 -21.85 0.34
N ASP A 170 6.70 -23.18 0.37
CA ASP A 170 6.18 -23.97 1.50
C ASP A 170 7.22 -24.11 2.62
N TRP A 171 7.76 -22.98 3.07
CA TRP A 171 8.76 -22.96 4.13
C TRP A 171 8.21 -22.34 5.41
N ALA A 172 8.41 -23.06 6.51
CA ALA A 172 8.12 -22.59 7.85
C ALA A 172 9.30 -22.91 8.77
N ILE A 173 9.83 -21.90 9.46
CA ILE A 173 10.70 -22.12 10.62
C ILE A 173 9.79 -22.28 11.83
N VAL A 174 9.92 -23.41 12.52
CA VAL A 174 9.24 -23.66 13.78
C VAL A 174 10.29 -23.62 14.89
N SER A 175 10.12 -22.72 15.86
CA SER A 175 10.98 -22.73 17.05
C SER A 175 10.67 -23.95 17.93
N PRO A 176 11.66 -24.50 18.66
CA PRO A 176 11.36 -25.47 19.72
C PRO A 176 10.32 -24.88 20.68
N PRO A 177 9.38 -25.68 21.22
CA PRO A 177 8.38 -25.20 22.15
C PRO A 177 9.07 -24.68 23.41
N LEU A 178 8.90 -23.39 23.71
CA LEU A 178 9.32 -22.80 24.97
C LEU A 178 8.24 -23.11 26.00
N SER A 179 8.54 -24.04 26.90
CA SER A 179 7.67 -24.34 28.04
C SER A 179 7.80 -23.19 29.05
N LEU A 180 6.85 -22.26 29.04
CA LEU A 180 6.59 -21.45 30.23
C LEU A 180 5.82 -22.33 31.20
N GLU A 181 6.03 -22.14 32.50
CA GLU A 181 5.47 -22.96 33.59
C GLU A 181 3.94 -23.14 33.53
N ILE A 182 3.25 -22.31 32.72
CA ILE A 182 1.79 -22.28 32.55
C ILE A 182 1.36 -22.46 31.08
N THR A 183 2.22 -22.20 30.09
CA THR A 183 1.87 -22.25 28.65
C THR A 183 3.05 -22.65 27.77
N THR A 184 2.80 -23.38 26.70
CA THR A 184 3.81 -23.65 25.66
C THR A 184 3.69 -22.58 24.56
N VAL A 185 4.78 -21.85 24.32
CA VAL A 185 4.83 -20.86 23.24
C VAL A 185 5.64 -21.45 22.09
N VAL A 186 5.01 -21.54 20.92
CA VAL A 186 5.66 -21.96 19.67
C VAL A 186 5.64 -20.77 18.72
N ILE A 187 6.82 -20.31 18.31
CA ILE A 187 6.96 -19.25 17.31
C ILE A 187 7.09 -19.95 15.96
N ARG A 188 6.07 -19.77 15.10
CA ARG A 188 6.08 -20.23 13.70
C ARG A 188 6.26 -19.03 12.78
N ILE A 189 7.38 -19.01 12.06
CA ILE A 189 7.66 -18.01 11.03
C ILE A 189 7.43 -18.65 9.67
N GLU A 190 6.39 -18.20 8.99
CA GLU A 190 6.01 -18.68 7.65
C GLU A 190 6.47 -17.70 6.57
N ALA A 191 6.71 -18.20 5.34
CA ALA A 191 7.10 -17.38 4.20
C ALA A 191 6.14 -16.19 3.96
N ILE A 192 4.84 -16.37 4.22
CA ILE A 192 3.84 -15.30 4.13
C ILE A 192 4.15 -14.10 5.04
N GLN A 193 4.72 -14.31 6.23
CA GLN A 193 5.09 -13.23 7.15
C GLN A 193 6.23 -12.39 6.59
N ILE A 194 7.22 -13.03 5.95
CA ILE A 194 8.34 -12.35 5.27
C ILE A 194 7.81 -11.57 4.05
N GLY A 195 6.93 -12.19 3.26
CA GLY A 195 6.28 -11.54 2.13
C GLY A 195 5.47 -10.31 2.56
N LEU A 196 4.76 -10.40 3.69
CA LEU A 196 3.97 -9.30 4.25
C LEU A 196 4.85 -8.14 4.72
N LEU A 197 5.98 -8.46 5.37
CA LEU A 197 6.96 -7.46 5.79
C LEU A 197 7.57 -6.74 4.59
N LEU A 198 7.97 -7.48 3.55
CA LEU A 198 8.51 -6.90 2.32
C LEU A 198 7.48 -6.03 1.60
N PHE A 199 6.23 -6.51 1.50
CA PHE A 199 5.11 -5.72 0.97
C PHE A 199 4.93 -4.42 1.76
N GLY A 200 4.93 -4.49 3.09
CA GLY A 200 4.81 -3.31 3.95
C GLY A 200 5.94 -2.31 3.76
N CYS A 201 7.19 -2.77 3.62
CA CYS A 201 8.31 -1.90 3.30
C CYS A 201 8.13 -1.23 1.92
N CYS A 202 7.71 -1.97 0.90
CA CYS A 202 7.45 -1.41 -0.43
C CYS A 202 6.28 -0.41 -0.41
N ALA A 203 5.20 -0.72 0.30
CA ALA A 203 4.06 0.17 0.48
C ALA A 203 4.47 1.46 1.18
N PHE A 204 5.25 1.36 2.26
CA PHE A 204 5.81 2.53 2.96
C PHE A 204 6.63 3.42 2.03
N LEU A 205 7.56 2.86 1.26
CA LEU A 205 8.37 3.62 0.31
C LEU A 205 7.51 4.26 -0.80
N ALA A 206 6.50 3.55 -1.30
CA ALA A 206 5.57 4.08 -2.29
C ALA A 206 4.78 5.28 -1.74
N HIS A 207 4.27 5.17 -0.51
CA HIS A 207 3.54 6.22 0.19
C HIS A 207 4.41 7.41 0.55
N GLN A 208 5.61 7.17 1.08
CA GLN A 208 6.57 8.22 1.41
C GLN A 208 6.94 9.02 0.16
N ARG A 209 7.24 8.36 -0.96
CA ARG A 209 7.51 9.02 -2.24
C ARG A 209 6.31 9.80 -2.78
N ARG A 210 5.10 9.32 -2.50
CA ARG A 210 3.85 10.01 -2.89
C ARG A 210 3.63 11.27 -2.03
N LEU A 211 3.76 11.17 -0.71
CA LEU A 211 3.59 12.28 0.24
C LEU A 211 4.68 13.36 0.11
N GLN A 212 5.95 12.99 -0.10
CA GLN A 212 7.03 13.96 -0.33
C GLN A 212 6.69 14.91 -1.50
N ARG A 213 6.13 14.38 -2.58
CA ARG A 213 5.69 15.18 -3.73
C ARG A 213 4.57 16.18 -3.44
N PHE A 214 3.74 15.90 -2.44
CA PHE A 214 2.70 16.82 -2.00
C PHE A 214 3.25 17.89 -1.05
N LEU A 215 4.25 17.56 -0.24
CA LEU A 215 4.82 18.45 0.77
C LEU A 215 5.92 19.39 0.23
N ASP A 216 6.59 19.00 -0.86
CA ASP A 216 7.60 19.83 -1.55
C ASP A 216 6.96 20.90 -2.47
N ARG A 217 5.64 21.08 -2.40
CA ARG A 217 4.89 22.20 -3.02
C ARG A 217 4.60 23.28 -1.99
#